data_AF-A0A167W4Y7-F1
#
_entry.id   AF-A0A167W4Y7-F1
#
_cell.length_a   1.000
_cell.length_b   1.000
_cell.length_c   1.000
_cell.angle_alpha   90.00
_cell.angle_beta   90.00
_cell.angle_gamma   90.00
#
_symmetry.space_group_name_H-M   'P 1'
#
loop_
_entity.id
_entity.type
_entity.pdbx_description
1 polymer ?
#
loop_
_entity_poly.entity_id
_entity_poly.type
_entity_poly.pdbx_seq_one_letter_code
_entity_poly.pdbx_strand_id
1 'polypeptide(L)'
;MPWLDQVSSVLWMGNPGQEGGRATAALLFGDHNPEGRLPLTYPSSVDATVTRNPAYPERMNTETGTALFSEGMNSAYRWYLSTNTSILFPFGFGKSYTRFEYKNLRIERDRGSSFKVSVDITNTGSRTGVDVPSPHRTSSRCKLRIPRGAVCCFDPCRI
;
A
#
# COMPACT_ATOMS: atom_id res chain seq x y z
N MET A 1 -8.34 -13.10 -6.09
CA MET A 1 -7.74 -13.72 -7.29
C MET A 1 -7.58 -15.21 -7.00
N PRO A 2 -8.56 -16.05 -7.36
CA PRO A 2 -8.62 -17.46 -6.93
C PRO A 2 -7.56 -18.37 -7.59
N TRP A 3 -6.77 -17.86 -8.52
CA TRP A 3 -5.75 -18.57 -9.28
C TRP A 3 -4.31 -18.24 -8.84
N LEU A 4 -4.13 -17.44 -7.76
CA LEU A 4 -2.80 -16.95 -7.36
C LEU A 4 -1.83 -18.06 -6.96
N ASP A 5 -2.34 -19.14 -6.40
CA ASP A 5 -1.61 -20.34 -6.01
C ASP A 5 -1.22 -21.23 -7.20
N GLN A 6 -1.75 -20.94 -8.40
CA GLN A 6 -1.48 -21.68 -9.63
C GLN A 6 -0.40 -21.01 -10.50
N VAL A 7 0.13 -19.85 -10.09
CA VAL A 7 1.13 -19.09 -10.84
C VAL A 7 2.33 -18.76 -9.97
N SER A 8 3.52 -18.78 -10.56
CA SER A 8 4.77 -18.46 -9.84
C SER A 8 4.95 -16.96 -9.60
N SER A 9 4.34 -16.11 -10.44
CA SER A 9 4.47 -14.65 -10.35
C SER A 9 3.28 -13.94 -11.00
N VAL A 10 3.06 -12.70 -10.57
CA VAL A 10 2.06 -11.79 -11.14
C VAL A 10 2.73 -10.44 -11.35
N LEU A 11 2.63 -9.91 -12.56
CA LEU A 11 3.04 -8.54 -12.90
C LEU A 11 1.79 -7.72 -13.19
N TRP A 12 1.52 -6.70 -12.38
CA TRP A 12 0.39 -5.80 -12.58
C TRP A 12 0.84 -4.54 -13.31
N MET A 13 0.46 -4.43 -14.59
CA MET A 13 0.83 -3.30 -15.46
C MET A 13 -0.21 -2.17 -15.46
N GLY A 14 -1.37 -2.36 -14.80
CA GLY A 14 -2.50 -1.43 -14.89
C GLY A 14 -2.96 -1.23 -16.34
N ASN A 15 -3.11 0.02 -16.75
CA ASN A 15 -3.36 0.42 -18.14
C ASN A 15 -2.09 1.08 -18.70
N PRO A 16 -1.15 0.32 -19.29
CA PRO A 16 0.22 0.78 -19.50
C PRO A 16 0.43 1.68 -20.74
N GLY A 17 -0.64 2.06 -21.44
CA GLY A 17 -0.59 2.95 -22.61
C GLY A 17 0.13 2.35 -23.82
N GLN A 18 0.44 3.19 -24.81
CA GLN A 18 1.00 2.78 -26.10
C GLN A 18 2.37 2.10 -25.99
N GLU A 19 3.22 2.50 -25.03
CA GLU A 19 4.55 1.91 -24.81
C GLU A 19 4.49 0.68 -23.88
N GLY A 20 3.29 0.25 -23.49
CA GLY A 20 3.09 -0.78 -22.48
C GLY A 20 3.68 -2.13 -22.85
N GLY A 21 3.69 -2.49 -24.13
CA GLY A 21 4.33 -3.72 -24.60
C GLY A 21 5.85 -3.71 -24.36
N ARG A 22 6.50 -2.60 -24.70
CA ARG A 22 7.94 -2.41 -24.49
C ARG A 22 8.29 -2.39 -23.00
N ALA A 23 7.52 -1.67 -22.20
CA ALA A 23 7.70 -1.62 -20.75
C ALA A 23 7.53 -3.01 -20.10
N THR A 24 6.51 -3.77 -20.52
CA THR A 24 6.24 -5.12 -20.02
C THR A 24 7.42 -6.05 -20.34
N ALA A 25 7.91 -6.03 -21.59
CA ALA A 25 9.05 -6.86 -21.99
C ALA A 25 10.30 -6.52 -21.15
N ALA A 26 10.63 -5.24 -21.00
CA ALA A 26 11.80 -4.81 -20.23
C ALA A 26 11.73 -5.26 -18.75
N LEU A 27 10.53 -5.29 -18.16
CA LEU A 27 10.34 -5.83 -16.80
C LEU A 27 10.43 -7.36 -16.76
N LEU A 28 9.85 -8.07 -17.72
CA LEU A 28 9.87 -9.53 -17.74
C LEU A 28 11.28 -10.10 -17.97
N PHE A 29 12.08 -9.46 -18.83
CA PHE A 29 13.47 -9.86 -19.07
C PHE A 29 14.44 -9.28 -18.04
N GLY A 30 13.97 -8.38 -17.17
CA GLY A 30 14.77 -7.80 -16.09
C GLY A 30 15.79 -6.77 -16.57
N ASP A 31 15.57 -6.17 -17.74
CA ASP A 31 16.26 -4.96 -18.21
C ASP A 31 15.97 -3.79 -17.25
N HIS A 32 14.76 -3.79 -16.68
CA HIS A 32 14.36 -2.91 -15.59
C HIS A 32 13.82 -3.69 -14.40
N ASN A 33 14.06 -3.16 -13.20
CA ASN A 33 13.54 -3.68 -11.95
C ASN A 33 12.12 -3.15 -11.70
N PRO A 34 11.14 -3.98 -11.31
CA PRO A 34 9.85 -3.50 -10.84
C PRO A 34 10.00 -2.66 -9.57
N GLU A 35 9.60 -1.39 -9.67
CA GLU A 35 9.73 -0.40 -8.58
C GLU A 35 8.37 0.14 -8.11
N GLY A 36 7.28 -0.28 -8.78
CA GLY A 36 5.92 0.13 -8.44
C GLY A 36 5.49 -0.32 -7.03
N ARG A 37 4.67 0.50 -6.39
CA ARG A 37 3.97 0.21 -5.14
C ARG A 37 2.48 0.48 -5.31
N LEU A 38 1.63 -0.39 -4.79
CA LEU A 38 0.19 -0.30 -4.97
C LEU A 38 -0.37 0.98 -4.34
N PRO A 39 -1.06 1.85 -5.10
CA PRO A 39 -1.72 3.04 -4.56
C PRO A 39 -3.08 2.73 -3.91
N LEU A 40 -3.50 1.46 -3.94
CA LEU A 40 -4.78 0.98 -3.42
C LEU A 40 -4.64 -0.40 -2.76
N THR A 41 -5.58 -0.75 -1.91
CA THR A 41 -5.66 -2.08 -1.28
C THR A 41 -6.53 -2.99 -2.12
N TYR A 42 -6.02 -4.18 -2.48
CA TYR A 42 -6.83 -5.24 -3.11
C TYR A 42 -7.48 -6.10 -2.02
N PRO A 43 -8.82 -6.15 -1.94
CA PRO A 43 -9.53 -7.00 -0.98
C PRO A 43 -9.34 -8.48 -1.32
N SER A 44 -9.49 -9.36 -0.32
CA SER A 44 -9.40 -10.82 -0.51
C SER A 44 -10.60 -11.40 -1.27
N SER A 45 -11.77 -10.78 -1.15
CA SER A 45 -13.01 -11.15 -1.83
C SER A 45 -13.90 -9.92 -2.08
N VAL A 46 -15.01 -10.11 -2.78
CA VAL A 46 -16.04 -9.06 -2.91
C VAL A 46 -16.60 -8.67 -1.55
N ASP A 47 -16.86 -9.64 -0.68
CA ASP A 47 -17.38 -9.41 0.68
C ASP A 47 -16.35 -8.77 1.62
N ALA A 48 -15.07 -8.75 1.24
CA ALA A 48 -14.05 -7.98 1.95
C ALA A 48 -13.93 -6.54 1.44
N THR A 49 -14.72 -6.13 0.44
CA THR A 49 -14.71 -4.74 -0.04
C THR A 49 -15.42 -3.82 0.94
N VAL A 50 -14.94 -2.57 0.97
CA VAL A 50 -15.51 -1.46 1.74
C VAL A 50 -17.02 -1.26 1.52
N THR A 51 -17.53 -1.61 0.33
CA THR A 51 -18.90 -1.34 -0.09
C THR A 51 -19.81 -2.56 -0.13
N ARG A 52 -19.27 -3.79 -0.03
CA ARG A 52 -20.07 -5.03 -0.07
C ARG A 52 -19.89 -5.91 1.16
N ASN A 53 -19.14 -5.46 2.17
CA ASN A 53 -18.95 -6.23 3.38
C ASN A 53 -20.27 -6.38 4.17
N PRO A 54 -20.78 -7.62 4.39
CA PRO A 54 -22.05 -7.86 5.09
C PRO A 54 -22.06 -7.38 6.55
N ALA A 55 -20.89 -7.18 7.16
CA ALA A 55 -20.77 -6.61 8.51
C ALA A 55 -21.05 -5.09 8.54
N TYR A 56 -21.10 -4.43 7.37
CA TYR A 56 -21.35 -3.00 7.21
C TYR A 56 -22.41 -2.73 6.12
N PRO A 57 -23.63 -3.29 6.25
CA PRO A 57 -24.65 -3.22 5.20
C PRO A 57 -25.18 -1.80 4.99
N GLU A 58 -25.03 -0.91 5.97
CA GLU A 58 -25.42 0.50 5.86
C GLU A 58 -24.62 1.26 4.80
N ARG A 59 -23.44 0.74 4.43
CA ARG A 59 -22.53 1.42 3.50
C ARG A 59 -23.00 1.43 2.06
N MET A 60 -23.79 0.44 1.67
CA MET A 60 -24.47 0.35 0.38
C MET A 60 -25.77 -0.42 0.56
N ASN A 61 -26.88 0.31 0.68
CA ASN A 61 -28.21 -0.27 0.65
C ASN A 61 -28.76 -0.16 -0.77
N THR A 62 -28.84 -1.30 -1.46
CA THR A 62 -29.36 -1.35 -2.84
C THR A 62 -30.88 -1.29 -2.93
N GLU A 63 -31.60 -1.62 -1.84
CA GLU A 63 -33.07 -1.56 -1.79
C GLU A 63 -33.55 -0.10 -1.73
N THR A 64 -32.88 0.71 -0.91
CA THR A 64 -33.18 2.15 -0.78
C THR A 64 -32.38 3.02 -1.73
N GLY A 65 -31.34 2.46 -2.38
CA GLY A 65 -30.42 3.20 -3.24
C GLY A 65 -29.53 4.20 -2.48
N THR A 66 -29.31 3.99 -1.19
CA THR A 66 -28.54 4.90 -0.32
C THR A 66 -27.18 4.33 0.05
N ALA A 67 -26.20 5.21 0.26
CA ALA A 67 -24.86 4.85 0.71
C ALA A 67 -24.47 5.72 1.91
N LEU A 68 -24.23 5.10 3.07
CA LEU A 68 -23.74 5.80 4.25
C LEU A 68 -22.22 5.64 4.39
N PHE A 69 -21.49 6.74 4.44
CA PHE A 69 -20.04 6.77 4.62
C PHE A 69 -19.70 6.65 6.12
N SER A 70 -20.12 5.53 6.73
CA SER A 70 -20.05 5.27 8.17
C SER A 70 -18.62 5.13 8.71
N GLU A 71 -17.64 4.91 7.84
CA GLU A 71 -16.22 4.83 8.22
C GLU A 71 -15.60 6.19 8.58
N GLY A 72 -16.25 7.28 8.17
CA GLY A 72 -15.74 8.63 8.31
C GLY A 72 -14.34 8.75 7.70
N MET A 73 -13.36 9.13 8.52
CA MET A 73 -11.98 9.35 8.08
C MET A 73 -11.18 8.05 7.85
N ASN A 74 -11.71 6.88 8.21
CA ASN A 74 -11.08 5.59 7.95
C ASN A 74 -11.38 5.10 6.52
N SER A 75 -11.14 5.91 5.50
CA SER A 75 -11.35 5.49 4.10
C SER A 75 -10.16 4.71 3.54
N ALA A 76 -10.39 3.94 2.47
CA ALA A 76 -9.37 3.15 1.78
C ALA A 76 -8.62 2.19 2.72
N TYR A 77 -7.28 2.13 2.64
CA TYR A 77 -6.46 1.22 3.44
C TYR A 77 -6.68 1.36 4.96
N ARG A 78 -7.06 2.56 5.42
CA ARG A 78 -7.33 2.85 6.84
C ARG A 78 -8.57 2.14 7.34
N TRP A 79 -9.55 1.92 6.46
CA TRP A 79 -10.75 1.14 6.78
C TRP A 79 -10.34 -0.28 7.17
N TYR A 80 -9.58 -0.95 6.32
CA TYR A 80 -9.12 -2.32 6.55
C TYR A 80 -8.29 -2.45 7.83
N LEU A 81 -7.44 -1.47 8.13
CA LEU A 81 -6.70 -1.41 9.41
C LEU A 81 -7.61 -1.22 10.63
N SER A 82 -8.69 -0.44 10.49
CA SER A 82 -9.60 -0.14 11.59
C SER A 82 -10.60 -1.27 11.89
N THR A 83 -10.97 -2.04 10.87
CA THR A 83 -11.96 -3.13 10.95
C THR A 83 -11.32 -4.51 10.99
N ASN A 84 -10.01 -4.60 10.81
CA ASN A 84 -9.28 -5.87 10.67
C ASN A 84 -9.85 -6.75 9.55
N THR A 85 -10.35 -6.14 8.47
CA THR A 85 -10.90 -6.86 7.32
C THR A 85 -9.77 -7.48 6.49
N SER A 86 -10.00 -8.70 6.01
CA SER A 86 -9.03 -9.46 5.20
C SER A 86 -8.67 -8.74 3.89
N ILE A 87 -7.38 -8.81 3.52
CA ILE A 87 -6.79 -8.14 2.35
C ILE A 87 -6.01 -9.18 1.54
N LEU A 88 -5.98 -9.02 0.22
CA LEU A 88 -5.12 -9.80 -0.67
C LEU A 88 -3.75 -9.13 -0.87
N PHE A 89 -3.75 -7.86 -1.26
CA PHE A 89 -2.54 -7.05 -1.38
C PHE A 89 -2.75 -5.70 -0.68
N PRO A 90 -1.91 -5.34 0.31
CA PRO A 90 -2.09 -4.10 1.04
C PRO A 90 -1.67 -2.88 0.22
N PHE A 91 -2.14 -1.71 0.63
CA PHE A 91 -1.61 -0.44 0.14
C PHE A 91 -0.09 -0.36 0.35
N GLY A 92 0.62 0.19 -0.63
CA GLY A 92 2.08 0.27 -0.61
C GLY A 92 2.78 -1.06 -0.92
N PHE A 93 2.07 -2.15 -1.20
CA PHE A 93 2.70 -3.41 -1.57
C PHE A 93 3.32 -3.34 -2.97
N GLY A 94 4.53 -3.90 -3.10
CA GLY A 94 5.19 -4.14 -4.36
C GLY A 94 6.46 -4.95 -4.12
N LYS A 95 6.82 -5.81 -5.06
CA LYS A 95 8.07 -6.59 -5.01
C LYS A 95 9.13 -5.94 -5.90
N SER A 96 10.38 -6.35 -5.70
CA SER A 96 11.53 -5.96 -6.50
C SER A 96 12.33 -7.22 -6.86
N TYR A 97 13.12 -7.15 -7.93
CA TYR A 97 14.11 -8.18 -8.27
C TYR A 97 15.39 -8.09 -7.42
N THR A 98 15.50 -7.09 -6.56
CA THR A 98 16.56 -6.99 -5.55
C THR A 98 15.97 -6.97 -4.13
N ARG A 99 16.84 -6.97 -3.12
CA ARG A 99 16.47 -6.92 -1.71
C ARG A 99 17.06 -5.68 -1.06
N PHE A 100 16.29 -5.08 -0.17
CA PHE A 100 16.71 -3.92 0.61
C PHE A 100 16.71 -4.26 2.08
N GLU A 101 17.78 -3.84 2.77
CA GLU A 101 17.89 -3.93 4.22
C GLU A 101 17.78 -2.53 4.81
N TYR A 102 17.01 -2.42 5.90
CA TYR A 102 16.76 -1.18 6.62
C TYR A 102 17.48 -1.22 7.96
N LYS A 103 18.30 -0.21 8.25
CA LYS A 103 19.05 -0.10 9.49
C LYS A 103 18.98 1.31 10.06
N ASN A 104 19.31 1.42 11.34
CA ASN A 104 19.53 2.70 12.03
C ASN A 104 18.35 3.67 11.90
N LEU A 105 17.12 3.20 12.14
CA LEU A 105 15.95 4.06 12.22
C LEU A 105 16.15 5.10 13.32
N ARG A 106 16.11 6.38 12.96
CA ARG A 106 16.19 7.52 13.88
C ARG A 106 14.92 8.35 13.73
N ILE A 107 14.32 8.68 14.87
CA ILE A 107 13.15 9.56 14.94
C ILE A 107 13.52 10.68 15.90
N GLU A 108 13.66 11.88 15.36
CA GLU A 108 14.05 13.07 16.10
C GLU A 108 12.88 14.06 16.09
N ARG A 109 12.62 14.67 17.24
CA ARG A 109 11.67 15.76 17.30
C ARG A 109 12.31 16.99 16.67
N ASP A 110 11.64 17.55 15.68
CA ASP A 110 12.05 18.81 15.04
C ASP A 110 11.19 19.96 15.61
N ARG A 111 11.25 21.16 15.03
CA ARG A 111 10.56 22.35 15.55
C ARG A 111 9.05 22.14 15.69
N GLY A 112 8.53 22.39 16.89
CA GLY A 112 7.09 22.33 17.16
C GLY A 112 6.57 20.89 17.26
N SER A 113 5.68 20.51 16.34
CA SER A 113 5.04 19.18 16.29
C SER A 113 5.54 18.30 15.14
N SER A 114 6.62 18.70 14.46
CA SER A 114 7.27 17.93 13.41
C SER A 114 8.22 16.87 13.98
N PHE A 115 8.42 15.81 13.20
CA PHE A 115 9.42 14.78 13.46
C PHE A 115 10.25 14.59 12.20
N LYS A 116 11.56 14.51 12.36
CA LYS A 116 12.48 14.06 11.33
C LYS A 116 12.65 12.56 11.50
N VAL A 117 12.37 11.81 10.43
CA VAL A 117 12.58 10.36 10.39
C VAL A 117 13.68 10.08 9.38
N SER A 118 14.73 9.39 9.80
CA SER A 118 15.79 8.93 8.90
C SER A 118 16.04 7.44 9.11
N VAL A 119 16.39 6.76 8.04
CA VAL A 119 16.68 5.32 8.04
C VAL A 119 17.73 5.07 6.97
N ASP A 120 18.69 4.20 7.27
CA ASP A 120 19.70 3.79 6.31
C ASP A 120 19.13 2.62 5.52
N ILE A 121 19.18 2.71 4.19
CA ILE A 121 18.66 1.70 3.27
C ILE A 121 19.82 1.20 2.43
N THR A 122 19.99 -0.11 2.39
CA THR A 122 21.06 -0.74 1.61
C THR A 122 20.48 -1.75 0.64
N ASN A 123 20.83 -1.63 -0.64
CA ASN A 123 20.58 -2.67 -1.61
C ASN A 123 21.55 -3.84 -1.36
N THR A 124 21.02 -4.99 -0.97
CA THR A 124 21.78 -6.21 -0.61
C THR A 124 21.66 -7.30 -1.67
N GLY A 125 21.00 -7.02 -2.79
CA GLY A 125 20.93 -7.93 -3.92
C GLY A 125 21.94 -7.60 -5.02
N SER A 126 21.87 -8.34 -6.12
CA SER A 126 22.79 -8.23 -7.25
C SER A 126 22.26 -7.35 -8.40
N ARG A 127 21.12 -6.68 -8.19
CA ARG A 127 20.46 -5.82 -9.19
C ARG A 127 20.22 -4.44 -8.59
N THR A 128 20.44 -3.40 -9.39
CA THR A 128 20.02 -2.04 -9.05
C THR A 128 18.50 -1.98 -8.86
N GLY A 129 18.03 -1.14 -7.96
CA GLY A 129 16.60 -0.90 -7.81
C GLY A 129 16.27 0.34 -6.99
N VAL A 130 14.97 0.65 -6.94
CA VAL A 130 14.43 1.68 -6.06
C VAL A 130 13.57 1.03 -4.99
N ASP A 131 13.71 1.52 -3.76
CA ASP A 131 12.75 1.26 -2.70
C ASP A 131 12.03 2.55 -2.27
N VAL A 132 10.82 2.38 -1.74
CA VAL A 132 9.94 3.48 -1.33
C VAL A 132 9.54 3.29 0.14
N PRO A 133 10.36 3.79 1.07
CA PRO A 133 10.06 3.77 2.50
C PRO A 133 8.77 4.54 2.79
N SER A 134 7.91 3.92 3.57
CA SER A 134 6.56 4.43 3.85
C SER A 134 6.33 4.55 5.36
N PRO A 135 6.74 5.66 6.01
CA PRO A 135 6.48 5.88 7.43
C PRO A 135 4.98 6.08 7.71
N HIS A 136 4.45 5.27 8.63
CA HIS A 136 3.07 5.33 9.10
C HIS A 136 3.02 5.74 10.57
N ARG A 137 2.13 6.68 10.93
CA ARG A 137 1.90 7.07 12.32
C ARG A 137 0.66 6.41 12.91
N THR A 138 0.81 5.75 14.05
CA THR A 138 -0.29 5.27 14.90
C THR A 138 -0.42 6.15 16.13
N SER A 139 -1.59 6.74 16.37
CA SER A 139 -1.88 7.47 17.62
C SER A 139 -2.76 6.60 18.52
N SER A 140 -2.33 6.39 19.77
CA SER A 140 -3.10 5.63 20.76
C SER A 140 -3.87 6.50 21.76
N ARG A 141 -3.64 7.83 21.80
CA ARG A 141 -4.21 8.73 22.82
C ARG A 141 -4.43 10.15 22.31
N CYS A 142 -5.32 10.35 21.34
CA CYS A 142 -5.74 11.69 20.92
C CYS A 142 -7.24 11.87 21.17
N LYS A 143 -7.64 12.99 21.82
CA LYS A 143 -9.05 13.37 22.02
C LYS A 143 -9.76 13.67 20.68
N LEU A 144 -8.99 13.90 19.61
CA LEU A 144 -9.44 13.90 18.22
C LEU A 144 -9.20 12.51 17.63
N ARG A 145 -10.20 11.91 16.96
CA ARG A 145 -10.09 10.57 16.35
C ARG A 145 -9.16 10.60 15.13
N ILE A 146 -7.84 10.54 15.36
CA ILE A 146 -6.84 10.42 14.28
C ILE A 146 -6.84 8.95 13.81
N PRO A 147 -7.14 8.67 12.54
CA PRO A 147 -7.24 7.30 12.07
C PRO A 147 -5.87 6.60 12.02
N ARG A 148 -5.84 5.30 12.37
CA ARG A 148 -4.61 4.50 12.47
C ARG A 148 -3.85 4.45 11.13
N GLY A 149 -2.52 4.47 11.23
CA GLY A 149 -1.63 4.28 10.10
C GLY A 149 -1.64 5.42 9.09
N ALA A 150 -1.73 6.68 9.52
CA ALA A 150 -1.61 7.79 8.56
C ALA A 150 -0.20 7.80 7.96
N VAL A 151 -0.10 7.65 6.64
CA VAL A 151 1.15 7.94 5.90
C VAL A 151 1.52 9.40 6.11
N CYS A 152 2.79 9.65 6.43
CA CYS A 152 3.29 11.01 6.66
C CYS A 152 4.07 11.58 5.47
N CYS A 153 4.96 10.80 4.85
CA CYS A 153 5.80 11.20 3.70
C CYS A 153 6.23 9.95 2.90
N PHE A 154 6.77 10.15 1.68
CA PHE A 154 7.54 9.15 0.94
C PHE A 154 8.71 9.84 0.23
N ASP A 155 9.89 9.22 0.23
CA ASP A 155 11.03 9.66 -0.58
C ASP A 155 11.65 8.41 -1.26
N PRO A 156 11.60 8.29 -2.59
CA PRO A 156 12.21 7.15 -3.29
C PRO A 156 13.74 7.22 -3.24
N CYS A 157 14.39 6.10 -2.91
CA CYS A 157 15.85 5.98 -2.91
C CYS A 157 16.29 4.99 -4.00
N ARG A 158 17.12 5.46 -4.95
CA ARG A 158 17.73 4.63 -6.01
C ARG A 158 19.11 4.15 -5.58
N ILE A 159 19.31 2.83 -5.53
CA ILE A 159 20.52 2.20 -4.97
C ILE A 159 20.94 0.98 -5.80
#